data_AF-A0A523NBZ1-F1
#
_entry.id   AF-A0A523NBZ1-F1
#
_cell.length_a   1.000
_cell.length_b   1.000
_cell.length_c   1.000
_cell.angle_alpha   90.00
_cell.angle_beta   90.00
_cell.angle_gamma   90.00
#
_symmetry.space_group_name_H-M   'P 1'
#
loop_
_entity.id
_entity.type
_entity.pdbx_description
1 polymer ?
#
loop_
_entity_poly.entity_id
_entity_poly.type
_entity_poly.pdbx_seq_one_letter_code
_entity_poly.pdbx_strand_id
1 'polypeptide(L)'
;MCHLGANVRVSLLLATAAAVFPATAVAQRISPRRPVATYSIVARDSVTGEIGVAVQSHWFSVGSIVTWAEAGVGAVATQSFVEPSYGPLGLELMRLGRSAPQALAALVSTDTDEAVRQVAMVDASGQVAAHTGSRAIQAAGQHTGSQYSVQANLMENASVWGAMAQAYEDSEGDLAERLLAALEAAQAEGGDIRGRQSAAILIVSPENTGRPWVDRLFDLRVEDHATPVVELRRLVTLQRAYRKLNEGDEWVTQGDIPKAMEAYQAAMAFVSDADINGEAAFWVGVTLASIDRVEEAIPYLRRAYAQDANWAKLIPRLPASGLLPADDALVSRLVSSMQE
;
A
#
# COMPACT_ATOMS: atom_id res chain seq x y z
N MET A 1 78.45 -70.78 14.76
CA MET A 1 79.12 -69.86 15.69
C MET A 1 78.18 -68.68 15.93
N CYS A 2 77.89 -68.45 17.22
CA CYS A 2 77.32 -67.27 17.92
C CYS A 2 77.10 -65.97 17.11
N HIS A 3 76.15 -65.07 17.36
CA HIS A 3 75.15 -64.86 18.43
C HIS A 3 74.13 -63.79 17.95
N LEU A 4 72.90 -63.86 18.50
CA LEU A 4 71.89 -62.83 18.77
C LEU A 4 71.70 -61.59 17.87
N GLY A 5 70.43 -61.38 17.47
CA GLY A 5 69.88 -60.07 17.11
C GLY A 5 68.35 -60.09 17.18
N ALA A 6 67.80 -59.69 18.33
CA ALA A 6 66.36 -59.53 18.54
C ALA A 6 65.87 -58.26 17.81
N ASN A 7 64.86 -58.37 16.96
CA ASN A 7 64.18 -57.20 16.38
C ASN A 7 62.73 -57.13 16.87
N VAL A 8 62.48 -56.03 17.59
CA VAL A 8 61.24 -55.61 18.22
C VAL A 8 60.21 -55.24 17.16
N ARG A 9 58.98 -55.75 17.30
CA ARG A 9 57.81 -55.30 16.53
C ARG A 9 57.27 -54.02 17.16
N VAL A 10 57.30 -52.92 16.41
CA VAL A 10 56.62 -51.66 16.78
C VAL A 10 55.18 -51.72 16.27
N SER A 11 54.22 -51.87 17.18
CA SER A 11 52.80 -51.70 16.89
C SER A 11 52.42 -50.23 17.11
N LEU A 12 52.02 -49.55 16.04
CA LEU A 12 51.57 -48.16 16.07
C LEU A 12 50.08 -48.13 16.48
N LEU A 13 49.78 -47.75 17.73
CA LEU A 13 48.41 -47.47 18.18
C LEU A 13 48.02 -46.04 17.75
N LEU A 14 47.08 -45.91 16.82
CA LEU A 14 46.39 -44.65 16.56
C LEU A 14 45.31 -44.44 17.64
N ALA A 15 45.52 -43.46 18.51
CA ALA A 15 44.49 -42.96 19.42
C ALA A 15 43.64 -41.91 18.70
N THR A 16 42.38 -42.23 18.38
CA THR A 16 41.39 -41.26 17.92
C THR A 16 40.81 -40.52 19.12
N ALA A 17 41.24 -39.27 19.34
CA ALA A 17 40.62 -38.38 20.30
C ALA A 17 39.28 -37.85 19.74
N ALA A 18 38.16 -38.30 20.31
CA ALA A 18 36.85 -37.72 20.04
C ALA A 18 36.74 -36.38 20.79
N ALA A 19 36.79 -35.27 20.04
CA ALA A 19 36.53 -33.95 20.59
C ALA A 19 35.01 -33.80 20.85
N VAL A 20 34.61 -33.85 22.12
CA VAL A 20 33.27 -33.46 22.55
C VAL A 20 33.25 -31.93 22.64
N PHE A 21 32.61 -31.28 21.66
CA PHE A 21 32.34 -29.85 21.74
C PHE A 21 31.12 -29.62 22.66
N PRO A 22 31.22 -28.76 23.69
CA PRO A 22 30.05 -28.40 24.47
C PRO A 22 29.11 -27.57 23.61
N ALA A 23 27.86 -27.99 23.50
CA ALA A 23 26.81 -27.18 22.90
C ALA A 23 26.60 -25.93 23.78
N THR A 24 27.18 -24.81 23.38
CA THR A 24 26.85 -23.51 23.96
C THR A 24 25.43 -23.18 23.56
N ALA A 25 24.49 -23.29 24.51
CA ALA A 25 23.15 -22.76 24.37
C ALA A 25 23.26 -21.25 24.11
N VAL A 26 23.00 -20.85 22.86
CA VAL A 26 22.82 -19.45 22.52
C VAL A 26 21.52 -19.03 23.20
N ALA A 27 21.62 -18.34 24.32
CA ALA A 27 20.47 -17.68 24.93
C ALA A 27 19.88 -16.74 23.87
N GLN A 28 18.66 -17.01 23.42
CA GLN A 28 17.92 -16.10 22.55
C GLN A 28 17.84 -14.76 23.28
N ARG A 29 18.51 -13.74 22.74
CA ARG A 29 18.33 -12.37 23.21
C ARG A 29 16.86 -12.02 23.00
N ILE A 30 16.13 -11.84 24.09
CA ILE A 30 14.78 -11.26 24.07
C ILE A 30 14.96 -9.82 23.60
N SER A 31 14.87 -9.60 22.29
CA SER A 31 14.77 -8.24 21.76
C SER A 31 13.43 -7.68 22.23
N PRO A 32 13.37 -6.50 22.85
CA PRO A 32 12.12 -5.92 23.28
C PRO A 32 11.24 -5.66 22.04
N ARG A 33 10.28 -6.54 21.77
CA ARG A 33 9.31 -6.37 20.70
C ARG A 33 8.29 -5.33 21.17
N ARG A 34 8.12 -4.25 20.40
CA ARG A 34 7.08 -3.25 20.65
C ARG A 34 5.82 -3.65 19.87
N PRO A 35 4.63 -3.61 20.48
CA PRO A 35 3.39 -3.84 19.76
C PRO A 35 3.13 -2.72 18.75
N VAL A 36 2.74 -3.11 17.55
CA VAL A 36 2.15 -2.27 16.51
C VAL A 36 0.64 -2.37 16.71
N ALA A 37 0.13 -1.52 17.59
CA ALA A 37 -1.29 -1.43 17.89
C ALA A 37 -2.02 -0.67 16.78
N THR A 38 -3.14 -1.21 16.33
CA THR A 38 -3.60 -0.97 14.96
C THR A 38 -5.04 -1.40 14.83
N TYR A 39 -5.79 -0.70 13.98
CA TYR A 39 -6.97 -1.24 13.34
C TYR A 39 -6.75 -1.28 11.83
N SER A 40 -7.18 -2.37 11.21
CA SER A 40 -7.03 -2.58 9.78
C SER A 40 -8.18 -3.40 9.22
N ILE A 41 -8.28 -3.36 7.90
CA ILE A 41 -9.26 -4.09 7.10
C ILE A 41 -8.57 -4.73 5.91
N VAL A 42 -8.92 -5.98 5.60
CA VAL A 42 -8.67 -6.61 4.29
C VAL A 42 -10.01 -6.88 3.64
N ALA A 43 -10.12 -6.65 2.33
CA ALA A 43 -11.37 -6.90 1.62
C ALA A 43 -11.15 -7.20 0.14
N ARG A 44 -12.11 -7.91 -0.44
CA ARG A 44 -12.29 -8.04 -1.89
C ARG A 44 -13.65 -7.47 -2.26
N ASP A 45 -13.69 -6.62 -3.27
CA ASP A 45 -14.94 -6.18 -3.86
C ASP A 45 -15.55 -7.31 -4.71
N SER A 46 -16.77 -7.71 -4.38
CA SER A 46 -17.46 -8.80 -5.07
C SER A 46 -17.85 -8.44 -6.50
N VAL A 47 -18.00 -7.15 -6.82
CA VAL A 47 -18.43 -6.66 -8.13
C VAL A 47 -17.24 -6.51 -9.08
N THR A 48 -16.20 -5.76 -8.68
CA THR A 48 -15.02 -5.50 -9.53
C THR A 48 -13.95 -6.58 -9.40
N GLY A 49 -13.93 -7.31 -8.28
CA GLY A 49 -12.85 -8.23 -7.94
C GLY A 49 -11.58 -7.56 -7.44
N GLU A 50 -11.56 -6.23 -7.28
CA GLU A 50 -10.45 -5.52 -6.63
C GLU A 50 -10.20 -6.05 -5.23
N ILE A 51 -8.95 -6.08 -4.82
CA ILE A 51 -8.54 -6.58 -3.50
C ILE A 51 -7.76 -5.48 -2.80
N GLY A 52 -8.04 -5.25 -1.53
CA GLY A 52 -7.42 -4.15 -0.80
C GLY A 52 -7.18 -4.44 0.67
N VAL A 53 -6.29 -3.63 1.23
CA VAL A 53 -5.95 -3.58 2.64
C VAL A 53 -5.77 -2.13 3.06
N ALA A 54 -6.29 -1.76 4.23
CA ALA A 54 -6.12 -0.43 4.79
C ALA A 54 -5.86 -0.51 6.30
N VAL A 55 -5.13 0.46 6.83
CA VAL A 55 -4.62 0.43 8.20
C VAL A 55 -4.45 1.82 8.79
N GLN A 56 -4.58 1.95 10.12
CA GLN A 56 -4.12 3.10 10.90
C GLN A 56 -3.49 2.65 12.22
N SER A 57 -2.42 3.34 12.65
CA SER A 57 -1.77 3.10 13.95
C SER A 57 -1.16 4.37 14.56
N HIS A 58 -1.03 4.42 15.90
CA HIS A 58 -0.02 5.26 16.56
C HIS A 58 1.37 4.57 16.51
N TRP A 59 1.85 4.33 15.31
CA TRP A 59 3.17 3.78 15.02
C TRP A 59 3.70 4.52 13.80
N PHE A 60 5.00 4.79 13.75
CA PHE A 60 5.59 5.42 12.58
C PHE A 60 5.56 4.46 11.38
N SER A 61 5.07 4.93 10.24
CA SER A 61 5.12 4.19 8.98
C SER A 61 4.48 2.79 8.99
N VAL A 62 3.26 2.67 9.53
CA VAL A 62 2.60 1.36 9.70
C VAL A 62 2.35 0.61 8.37
N GLY A 63 2.09 1.34 7.27
CA GLY A 63 1.82 0.73 5.96
C GLY A 63 2.99 -0.11 5.44
N SER A 64 4.23 0.25 5.77
CA SER A 64 5.41 -0.49 5.28
C SER A 64 5.51 -1.94 5.81
N ILE A 65 4.81 -2.26 6.90
CA ILE A 65 4.89 -3.55 7.58
C ILE A 65 3.55 -4.29 7.66
N VAL A 66 2.42 -3.57 7.66
CA VAL A 66 1.08 -4.18 7.82
C VAL A 66 0.39 -4.46 6.49
N THR A 67 0.52 -3.58 5.48
CA THR A 67 -0.31 -3.66 4.26
C THR A 67 0.38 -4.44 3.15
N TRP A 68 -0.15 -5.61 2.81
CA TRP A 68 0.32 -6.43 1.70
C TRP A 68 -0.86 -6.80 0.80
N ALA A 69 -0.69 -6.66 -0.51
CA ALA A 69 -1.66 -7.12 -1.50
C ALA A 69 -0.97 -7.42 -2.83
N GLU A 70 -1.55 -8.35 -3.57
CA GLU A 70 -1.11 -8.71 -4.91
C GLU A 70 -2.30 -9.06 -5.80
N ALA A 71 -2.30 -8.46 -6.99
CA ALA A 71 -3.37 -8.62 -7.95
C ALA A 71 -3.57 -10.08 -8.33
N GLY A 72 -4.83 -10.51 -8.41
CA GLY A 72 -5.20 -11.90 -8.68
C GLY A 72 -4.81 -12.91 -7.59
N VAL A 73 -4.23 -12.48 -6.47
CA VAL A 73 -3.76 -13.38 -5.40
C VAL A 73 -4.52 -13.15 -4.10
N GLY A 74 -4.43 -11.95 -3.51
CA GLY A 74 -5.02 -11.68 -2.20
C GLY A 74 -4.46 -10.45 -1.49
N ALA A 75 -4.92 -10.23 -0.26
CA ALA A 75 -4.40 -9.22 0.65
C ALA A 75 -4.19 -9.80 2.05
N VAL A 76 -3.20 -9.24 2.75
CA VAL A 76 -2.80 -9.63 4.11
C VAL A 76 -2.59 -8.37 4.95
N ALA A 77 -3.16 -8.37 6.15
CA ALA A 77 -2.84 -7.43 7.22
C ALA A 77 -2.21 -8.20 8.39
N THR A 78 -0.95 -7.91 8.74
CA THR A 78 -0.25 -8.49 9.90
C THR A 78 0.05 -7.39 10.93
N GLN A 79 -0.43 -7.53 12.16
CA GLN A 79 -0.41 -6.48 13.20
C GLN A 79 -0.23 -7.02 14.62
N SER A 80 -0.36 -6.13 15.61
CA SER A 80 -0.01 -6.37 17.02
C SER A 80 1.49 -6.56 17.19
N PHE A 81 1.98 -7.65 17.79
CA PHE A 81 3.40 -7.97 17.72
C PHE A 81 3.71 -8.52 16.33
N VAL A 82 3.81 -7.61 15.35
CA VAL A 82 3.93 -7.92 13.92
C VAL A 82 5.04 -8.93 13.67
N GLU A 83 4.72 -9.93 12.86
CA GLU A 83 5.68 -10.78 12.16
C GLU A 83 5.58 -10.41 10.66
N PRO A 84 6.48 -9.56 10.14
CA PRO A 84 6.35 -9.02 8.78
C PRO A 84 6.35 -10.10 7.70
N SER A 85 6.96 -11.26 7.96
CA SER A 85 7.02 -12.36 7.00
C SER A 85 5.65 -12.93 6.63
N TYR A 86 4.62 -12.77 7.48
CA TYR A 86 3.27 -13.24 7.19
C TYR A 86 2.66 -12.60 5.94
N GLY A 87 3.03 -11.35 5.64
CA GLY A 87 2.60 -10.63 4.44
C GLY A 87 3.03 -11.35 3.16
N PRO A 88 4.33 -11.35 2.81
CA PRO A 88 4.82 -11.97 1.59
C PRO A 88 4.62 -13.49 1.56
N LEU A 89 4.77 -14.21 2.69
CA LEU A 89 4.55 -15.66 2.72
C LEU A 89 3.07 -16.04 2.58
N GLY A 90 2.15 -15.24 3.15
CA GLY A 90 0.71 -15.43 2.95
C GLY A 90 0.33 -15.27 1.49
N LEU A 91 0.81 -14.21 0.84
CA LEU A 91 0.63 -13.99 -0.61
C LEU A 91 1.27 -15.12 -1.44
N GLU A 92 2.46 -15.59 -1.07
CA GLU A 92 3.12 -16.70 -1.77
C GLU A 92 2.31 -18.00 -1.68
N LEU A 93 1.82 -18.35 -0.49
CA LEU A 93 0.96 -19.53 -0.31
C LEU A 93 -0.33 -19.42 -1.13
N MET A 94 -0.96 -18.23 -1.14
CA MET A 94 -2.14 -17.98 -1.95
C MET A 94 -1.85 -18.09 -3.45
N ARG A 95 -0.72 -17.55 -3.91
CA ARG A 95 -0.25 -17.66 -5.30
C ARG A 95 -0.02 -19.12 -5.71
N LEU A 96 0.43 -19.96 -4.77
CA LEU A 96 0.61 -21.41 -4.96
C LEU A 96 -0.70 -22.21 -4.85
N GLY A 97 -1.86 -21.54 -4.78
CA GLY A 97 -3.18 -22.15 -4.84
C GLY A 97 -3.77 -22.53 -3.48
N ARG A 98 -3.18 -22.08 -2.37
CA ARG A 98 -3.83 -22.19 -1.04
C ARG A 98 -4.89 -21.11 -0.90
N SER A 99 -5.99 -21.43 -0.21
CA SER A 99 -6.92 -20.38 0.20
C SER A 99 -6.36 -19.54 1.35
N ALA A 100 -6.89 -18.35 1.57
CA ALA A 100 -6.53 -17.50 2.71
C ALA A 100 -6.62 -18.25 4.07
N PRO A 101 -7.69 -19.03 4.36
CA PRO A 101 -7.72 -19.90 5.54
C PRO A 101 -6.58 -20.91 5.63
N GLN A 102 -6.23 -21.56 4.52
CA GLN A 102 -5.14 -22.54 4.50
C GLN A 102 -3.77 -21.88 4.71
N ALA A 103 -3.55 -20.72 4.07
CA ALA A 103 -2.32 -19.95 4.20
C ALA A 103 -2.13 -19.46 5.64
N LEU A 104 -3.16 -18.85 6.24
CA LEU A 104 -3.10 -18.37 7.61
C LEU A 104 -2.86 -19.50 8.61
N ALA A 105 -3.59 -20.62 8.48
CA ALA A 105 -3.43 -21.78 9.35
C ALA A 105 -2.00 -22.35 9.29
N ALA A 106 -1.41 -22.44 8.09
CA ALA A 106 -0.03 -22.90 7.92
C ALA A 106 0.97 -22.01 8.66
N LEU A 107 0.88 -20.69 8.49
CA LEU A 107 1.78 -19.73 9.14
C LEU A 107 1.65 -19.76 10.66
N VAL A 108 0.42 -19.65 11.17
CA VAL A 108 0.11 -19.68 12.61
C VAL A 108 0.61 -20.97 13.26
N SER A 109 0.47 -22.13 12.61
CA SER A 109 0.90 -23.41 13.19
C SER A 109 2.41 -23.54 13.44
N THR A 110 3.21 -22.68 12.80
CA THR A 110 4.67 -22.68 12.90
C THR A 110 5.25 -21.55 13.76
N ASP A 111 4.41 -20.59 14.18
CA ASP A 111 4.83 -19.44 14.99
C ASP A 111 4.64 -19.72 16.49
N THR A 112 5.74 -19.88 17.21
CA THR A 112 5.72 -20.08 18.67
C THR A 112 5.18 -18.89 19.45
N ASP A 113 5.09 -17.72 18.81
CA ASP A 113 4.56 -16.48 19.37
C ASP A 113 3.15 -16.16 18.81
N GLU A 114 2.45 -17.10 18.18
CA GLU A 114 1.12 -16.87 17.57
C GLU A 114 0.15 -16.14 18.51
N ALA A 115 0.24 -16.42 19.81
CA ALA A 115 -0.63 -15.86 20.82
C ALA A 115 -0.50 -14.33 20.96
N VAL A 116 0.57 -13.69 20.46
CA VAL A 116 0.70 -12.22 20.44
C VAL A 116 0.48 -11.61 19.05
N ARG A 117 0.17 -12.43 18.04
CA ARG A 117 -0.07 -11.98 16.66
C ARG A 117 -1.52 -11.59 16.47
N GLN A 118 -1.75 -10.70 15.51
CA GLN A 118 -3.08 -10.51 14.94
C GLN A 118 -2.94 -10.37 13.42
N VAL A 119 -3.70 -11.15 12.66
CA VAL A 119 -3.53 -11.26 11.21
C VAL A 119 -4.88 -11.46 10.54
N ALA A 120 -5.11 -10.83 9.39
CA ALA A 120 -6.21 -11.18 8.50
C ALA A 120 -5.74 -11.34 7.07
N MET A 121 -6.41 -12.23 6.33
CA MET A 121 -6.14 -12.53 4.92
C MET A 121 -7.46 -12.65 4.16
N VAL A 122 -7.47 -12.18 2.92
CA VAL A 122 -8.51 -12.46 1.93
C VAL A 122 -7.83 -12.90 0.63
N ASP A 123 -8.31 -13.97 0.02
CA ASP A 123 -7.80 -14.44 -1.27
C ASP A 123 -8.64 -13.94 -2.45
N ALA A 124 -8.13 -14.11 -3.67
CA ALA A 124 -8.80 -13.68 -4.90
C ALA A 124 -10.13 -14.41 -5.18
N SER A 125 -10.43 -15.52 -4.47
CA SER A 125 -11.73 -16.19 -4.50
C SER A 125 -12.71 -15.65 -3.47
N GLY A 126 -12.28 -14.69 -2.64
CA GLY A 126 -13.08 -14.07 -1.60
C GLY A 126 -13.17 -14.88 -0.30
N GLN A 127 -12.37 -15.93 -0.14
CA GLN A 127 -12.29 -16.62 1.16
C GLN A 127 -11.46 -15.77 2.11
N VAL A 128 -11.89 -15.72 3.37
CA VAL A 128 -11.33 -14.85 4.40
C VAL A 128 -10.91 -15.68 5.61
N ALA A 129 -9.81 -15.31 6.24
CA ALA A 129 -9.43 -15.83 7.54
C ALA A 129 -8.77 -14.75 8.40
N ALA A 130 -9.01 -14.81 9.70
CA ALA A 130 -8.40 -13.91 10.66
C ALA A 130 -8.01 -14.64 11.94
N HIS A 131 -6.90 -14.22 12.54
CA HIS A 131 -6.33 -14.73 13.78
C HIS A 131 -6.13 -13.57 14.74
N THR A 132 -6.65 -13.70 15.96
CA THR A 132 -6.36 -12.79 17.08
C THR A 132 -5.81 -13.62 18.22
N GLY A 133 -4.50 -13.49 18.48
CA GLY A 133 -3.82 -14.25 19.52
C GLY A 133 -4.36 -13.93 20.92
N SER A 134 -4.39 -14.95 21.79
CA SER A 134 -4.94 -14.87 23.15
C SER A 134 -4.23 -13.89 24.09
N ARG A 135 -3.03 -13.43 23.71
CA ARG A 135 -2.18 -12.46 24.42
C ARG A 135 -2.01 -11.15 23.63
N ALA A 136 -2.80 -10.91 22.59
CA ALA A 136 -2.93 -9.57 22.02
C ALA A 136 -3.38 -8.60 23.13
N ILE A 137 -2.86 -7.37 23.13
CA ILE A 137 -3.19 -6.43 24.19
C ILE A 137 -4.69 -6.10 24.15
N GLN A 138 -5.32 -6.07 25.32
CA GLN A 138 -6.78 -5.98 25.50
C GLN A 138 -7.45 -4.85 24.71
N ALA A 139 -8.76 -4.99 24.55
CA ALA A 139 -9.53 -4.41 23.45
C ALA A 139 -8.93 -4.85 22.10
N ALA A 140 -8.75 -6.18 21.98
CA ALA A 140 -8.35 -6.85 20.75
C ALA A 140 -9.44 -7.81 20.29
N GLY A 141 -9.75 -7.75 19.00
CA GLY A 141 -10.79 -8.56 18.38
C GLY A 141 -10.81 -8.38 16.87
N GLN A 142 -11.73 -9.09 16.24
CA GLN A 142 -11.92 -9.11 14.80
C GLN A 142 -13.39 -9.36 14.48
N HIS A 143 -13.82 -8.92 13.29
CA HIS A 143 -15.08 -9.29 12.67
C HIS A 143 -14.81 -9.71 11.24
N THR A 144 -15.37 -10.86 10.85
CA THR A 144 -15.23 -11.40 9.49
C THR A 144 -16.62 -11.46 8.86
N GLY A 145 -16.76 -10.79 7.71
CA GLY A 145 -17.98 -10.77 6.93
C GLY A 145 -17.75 -11.34 5.52
N SER A 146 -18.67 -11.05 4.61
CA SER A 146 -18.60 -11.56 3.23
C SER A 146 -17.44 -10.91 2.46
N GLN A 147 -16.38 -11.68 2.19
CA GLN A 147 -15.17 -11.25 1.47
C GLN A 147 -14.38 -10.12 2.13
N TYR A 148 -14.49 -9.93 3.45
CA TYR A 148 -13.66 -8.99 4.19
C TYR A 148 -13.43 -9.43 5.65
N SER A 149 -12.38 -8.87 6.28
CA SER A 149 -12.19 -8.91 7.73
C SER A 149 -11.69 -7.56 8.23
N VAL A 150 -12.20 -7.17 9.39
CA VAL A 150 -11.69 -6.03 10.18
C VAL A 150 -11.12 -6.55 11.49
N GLN A 151 -10.03 -5.95 11.95
CA GLN A 151 -9.33 -6.40 13.15
C GLN A 151 -8.69 -5.21 13.85
N ALA A 152 -8.70 -5.24 15.18
CA ALA A 152 -8.06 -4.21 15.99
C ALA A 152 -7.46 -4.79 17.27
N ASN A 153 -6.45 -4.11 17.83
CA ASN A 153 -5.84 -4.42 19.12
C ASN A 153 -5.32 -3.16 19.81
N LEU A 154 -5.29 -3.16 21.16
CA LEU A 154 -4.94 -1.98 21.98
C LEU A 154 -5.84 -0.77 21.66
N MET A 155 -7.14 -1.03 21.49
CA MET A 155 -8.12 0.02 21.25
C MET A 155 -8.57 0.69 22.55
N GLU A 156 -9.09 1.91 22.44
CA GLU A 156 -9.82 2.56 23.54
C GLU A 156 -11.05 1.73 23.95
N ASN A 157 -11.78 1.21 22.95
CA ASN A 157 -13.03 0.47 23.14
C ASN A 157 -13.07 -0.83 22.33
N ALA A 158 -13.76 -1.84 22.86
CA ALA A 158 -14.02 -3.10 22.14
C ALA A 158 -15.09 -2.97 21.03
N SER A 159 -15.78 -1.83 20.93
CA SER A 159 -16.75 -1.54 19.87
C SER A 159 -16.11 -1.31 18.50
N VAL A 160 -14.81 -0.98 18.46
CA VAL A 160 -14.09 -0.54 17.25
C VAL A 160 -14.30 -1.46 16.05
N TRP A 161 -14.00 -2.76 16.15
CA TRP A 161 -14.14 -3.67 15.00
C TRP A 161 -15.59 -3.92 14.59
N GLY A 162 -16.55 -3.76 15.50
CA GLY A 162 -17.98 -3.80 15.17
C GLY A 162 -18.39 -2.59 14.35
N ALA A 163 -17.95 -1.39 14.75
CA ALA A 163 -18.22 -0.15 14.00
C ALA A 163 -17.54 -0.16 12.62
N MET A 164 -16.31 -0.68 12.52
CA MET A 164 -15.62 -0.85 11.24
C MET A 164 -16.42 -1.73 10.27
N ALA A 165 -16.92 -2.88 10.75
CA ALA A 165 -17.70 -3.81 9.95
C ALA A 165 -18.99 -3.16 9.44
N GLN A 166 -19.75 -2.53 10.35
CA GLN A 166 -20.99 -1.83 10.00
C GLN A 166 -20.74 -0.74 8.96
N ALA A 167 -19.71 0.09 9.15
CA ALA A 167 -19.38 1.15 8.22
C ALA A 167 -18.98 0.60 6.84
N TYR A 168 -18.19 -0.47 6.77
CA TYR A 168 -17.80 -1.10 5.50
C TYR A 168 -18.99 -1.70 4.74
N GLU A 169 -19.96 -2.25 5.47
CA GLU A 169 -21.18 -2.87 4.93
C GLU A 169 -22.21 -1.84 4.48
N ASP A 170 -22.38 -0.74 5.22
CA ASP A 170 -23.33 0.33 4.90
C ASP A 170 -22.81 1.32 3.85
N SER A 171 -21.49 1.34 3.61
CA SER A 171 -20.89 2.28 2.66
C SER A 171 -21.16 1.90 1.21
N GLU A 172 -21.55 2.89 0.42
CA GLU A 172 -21.65 2.81 -1.02
C GLU A 172 -20.35 3.28 -1.70
N GLY A 173 -20.22 2.99 -2.99
CA GLY A 173 -19.07 3.40 -3.80
C GLY A 173 -18.03 2.30 -4.02
N ASP A 174 -16.85 2.71 -4.48
CA ASP A 174 -15.75 1.79 -4.79
C ASP A 174 -15.08 1.21 -3.53
N LEU A 175 -14.16 0.26 -3.73
CA LEU A 175 -13.46 -0.38 -2.62
C LEU A 175 -12.67 0.64 -1.77
N ALA A 176 -12.09 1.67 -2.38
CA ALA A 176 -11.32 2.69 -1.66
C ALA A 176 -12.21 3.46 -0.67
N GLU A 177 -13.41 3.86 -1.07
CA GLU A 177 -14.36 4.56 -0.20
C GLU A 177 -14.76 3.69 1.00
N ARG A 178 -15.10 2.43 0.75
CA ARG A 178 -15.54 1.50 1.79
C ARG A 178 -14.42 1.17 2.79
N LEU A 179 -13.19 1.01 2.32
CA LEU A 179 -12.03 0.82 3.20
C LEU A 179 -11.76 2.06 4.07
N LEU A 180 -11.87 3.27 3.49
CA LEU A 180 -11.72 4.51 4.24
C LEU A 180 -12.81 4.68 5.31
N ALA A 181 -14.07 4.40 4.96
CA ALA A 181 -15.20 4.47 5.88
C ALA A 181 -14.99 3.56 7.11
N ALA A 182 -14.45 2.35 6.91
CA ALA A 182 -14.08 1.47 8.02
C ALA A 182 -13.02 2.11 8.95
N LEU A 183 -11.97 2.71 8.38
CA LEU A 183 -10.93 3.38 9.19
C LEU A 183 -11.48 4.61 9.94
N GLU A 184 -12.38 5.36 9.33
CA GLU A 184 -13.02 6.52 9.95
C GLU A 184 -13.93 6.13 11.11
N ALA A 185 -14.71 5.05 10.95
CA ALA A 185 -15.56 4.50 12.00
C ALA A 185 -14.72 4.02 13.20
N ALA A 186 -13.59 3.34 12.95
CA ALA A 186 -12.67 2.97 14.02
C ALA A 186 -12.14 4.19 14.78
N GLN A 187 -11.74 5.25 14.07
CA GLN A 187 -11.24 6.47 14.69
C GLN A 187 -12.33 7.19 15.51
N ALA A 188 -13.58 7.17 15.04
CA ALA A 188 -14.73 7.74 15.76
C ALA A 188 -15.05 7.00 17.08
N GLU A 189 -14.77 5.70 17.14
CA GLU A 189 -14.88 4.86 18.35
C GLU A 189 -13.68 5.00 19.31
N GLY A 190 -12.77 5.94 19.04
CA GLY A 190 -11.57 6.21 19.85
C GLY A 190 -10.29 5.61 19.27
N GLY A 191 -10.39 4.56 18.46
CA GLY A 191 -9.24 3.93 17.79
C GLY A 191 -8.18 3.41 18.75
N ASP A 192 -6.91 3.53 18.36
CA ASP A 192 -5.75 3.18 19.19
C ASP A 192 -5.67 4.11 20.41
N ILE A 193 -5.63 3.54 21.62
CA ILE A 193 -5.59 4.29 22.89
C ILE A 193 -4.39 5.25 23.01
N ARG A 194 -3.35 5.02 22.21
CA ARG A 194 -2.17 5.89 22.17
C ARG A 194 -2.40 7.15 21.32
N GLY A 195 -3.48 7.18 20.54
CA GLY A 195 -3.81 8.23 19.58
C GLY A 195 -3.63 7.76 18.14
N ARG A 196 -3.16 8.66 17.27
CA ARG A 196 -3.02 8.40 15.84
C ARG A 196 -1.72 9.00 15.31
N GLN A 197 -1.10 8.32 14.34
CA GLN A 197 0.16 8.77 13.76
C GLN A 197 0.28 8.48 12.25
N SER A 198 0.07 7.24 11.84
CA SER A 198 0.20 6.84 10.43
C SER A 198 -1.01 6.06 9.94
N ALA A 199 -1.21 6.05 8.62
CA ALA A 199 -2.25 5.30 7.93
C ALA A 199 -1.79 4.91 6.52
N ALA A 200 -2.37 3.85 5.96
CA ALA A 200 -2.08 3.43 4.59
C ALA A 200 -3.28 2.72 3.96
N ILE A 201 -3.35 2.76 2.63
CA ILE A 201 -4.27 1.99 1.81
C ILE A 201 -3.52 1.43 0.60
N LEU A 202 -3.71 0.15 0.34
CA LEU A 202 -3.20 -0.55 -0.82
C LEU A 202 -4.35 -1.31 -1.47
N ILE A 203 -4.64 -0.99 -2.73
CA ILE A 203 -5.66 -1.68 -3.54
C ILE A 203 -5.02 -2.11 -4.85
N VAL A 204 -5.29 -3.34 -5.24
CA VAL A 204 -4.78 -3.98 -6.45
C VAL A 204 -5.91 -4.44 -7.37
N SER A 205 -5.62 -4.53 -8.66
CA SER A 205 -6.52 -5.02 -9.68
C SER A 205 -6.94 -6.49 -9.44
N PRO A 206 -8.10 -6.91 -9.98
CA PRO A 206 -8.52 -8.32 -9.92
C PRO A 206 -7.56 -9.27 -10.65
N GLU A 207 -6.89 -8.79 -11.71
CA GLU A 207 -6.02 -9.57 -12.56
C GLU A 207 -4.56 -9.11 -12.45
N ASN A 208 -3.65 -10.08 -12.48
CA ASN A 208 -2.21 -9.85 -12.47
C ASN A 208 -1.70 -9.65 -13.90
N THR A 209 -1.20 -8.45 -14.24
CA THR A 209 -0.65 -8.18 -15.57
C THR A 209 0.85 -8.52 -15.67
N GLY A 210 1.45 -9.02 -14.59
CA GLY A 210 2.90 -9.21 -14.45
C GLY A 210 3.65 -7.89 -14.21
N ARG A 211 2.93 -6.78 -14.01
CA ARG A 211 3.50 -5.43 -13.86
C ARG A 211 2.92 -4.79 -12.60
N PRO A 212 3.57 -4.97 -11.44
CA PRO A 212 3.04 -4.46 -10.16
C PRO A 212 2.77 -2.95 -10.13
N TRP A 213 3.46 -2.16 -10.95
CA TRP A 213 3.23 -0.71 -11.05
C TRP A 213 1.96 -0.34 -11.84
N VAL A 214 1.39 -1.26 -12.61
CA VAL A 214 0.08 -1.12 -13.27
C VAL A 214 -1.01 -1.71 -12.37
N ASP A 215 -0.72 -2.84 -11.74
CA ASP A 215 -1.67 -3.62 -10.96
C ASP A 215 -2.05 -2.96 -9.63
N ARG A 216 -1.22 -2.02 -9.13
CA ARG A 216 -1.53 -1.22 -7.93
C ARG A 216 -2.38 -0.02 -8.29
N LEU A 217 -3.66 -0.08 -7.96
CA LEU A 217 -4.63 0.98 -8.22
C LEU A 217 -4.46 2.14 -7.23
N PHE A 218 -4.21 1.80 -5.96
CA PHE A 218 -3.85 2.71 -4.87
C PHE A 218 -2.69 2.09 -4.08
N ASP A 219 -1.65 2.86 -3.79
CA ASP A 219 -0.55 2.49 -2.86
C ASP A 219 -0.12 3.79 -2.16
N LEU A 220 -0.91 4.18 -1.15
CA LEU A 220 -0.82 5.49 -0.51
C LEU A 220 -0.53 5.32 0.97
N ARG A 221 0.37 6.17 1.48
CA ARG A 221 0.85 6.12 2.85
C ARG A 221 0.95 7.52 3.43
N VAL A 222 0.49 7.63 4.67
CA VAL A 222 0.73 8.77 5.55
C VAL A 222 1.63 8.25 6.67
N GLU A 223 2.91 8.57 6.59
CA GLU A 223 3.93 7.97 7.48
C GLU A 223 3.91 8.59 8.90
N ASP A 224 3.53 9.86 8.99
CA ASP A 224 3.38 10.64 10.23
C ASP A 224 2.46 11.85 9.97
N HIS A 225 1.33 11.93 10.65
CA HIS A 225 0.41 13.07 10.60
C HIS A 225 -0.50 13.11 11.84
N ALA A 226 -0.91 14.31 12.25
CA ALA A 226 -1.82 14.50 13.39
C ALA A 226 -3.24 13.97 13.13
N THR A 227 -3.62 13.82 11.86
CA THR A 227 -4.92 13.29 11.41
C THR A 227 -4.71 12.37 10.20
N PRO A 228 -4.11 11.18 10.38
CA PRO A 228 -3.61 10.39 9.25
C PRO A 228 -4.72 9.80 8.37
N VAL A 229 -5.90 9.48 8.92
CA VAL A 229 -7.04 8.99 8.11
C VAL A 229 -7.61 10.10 7.21
N VAL A 230 -7.73 11.32 7.74
CA VAL A 230 -8.19 12.49 6.96
C VAL A 230 -7.20 12.79 5.83
N GLU A 231 -5.91 12.74 6.13
CA GLU A 231 -4.87 12.94 5.13
C GLU A 231 -4.84 11.80 4.10
N LEU A 232 -5.07 10.55 4.52
CA LEU A 232 -5.18 9.42 3.60
C LEU A 232 -6.36 9.58 2.64
N ARG A 233 -7.52 10.06 3.12
CA ARG A 233 -8.66 10.41 2.27
C ARG A 233 -8.32 11.49 1.25
N ARG A 234 -7.61 12.54 1.67
CA ARG A 234 -7.12 13.59 0.75
C ARG A 234 -6.23 13.00 -0.34
N LEU A 235 -5.31 12.09 0.02
CA LEU A 235 -4.44 11.40 -0.94
C LEU A 235 -5.21 10.47 -1.88
N VAL A 236 -6.27 9.79 -1.41
CA VAL A 236 -7.15 8.98 -2.27
C VAL A 236 -7.86 9.84 -3.30
N THR A 237 -8.39 11.00 -2.89
CA THR A 237 -8.98 11.99 -3.81
C THR A 237 -7.96 12.47 -4.83
N LEU A 238 -6.73 12.76 -4.40
CA LEU A 238 -5.65 13.18 -5.29
C LEU A 238 -5.29 12.08 -6.31
N GLN A 239 -5.15 10.83 -5.86
CA GLN A 239 -4.89 9.69 -6.74
C GLN A 239 -6.01 9.51 -7.78
N ARG A 240 -7.29 9.69 -7.41
CA ARG A 240 -8.42 9.66 -8.35
C ARG A 240 -8.28 10.75 -9.42
N ALA A 241 -7.90 11.96 -9.04
CA ALA A 241 -7.65 13.05 -10.00
C ALA A 241 -6.53 12.70 -10.99
N TYR A 242 -5.38 12.25 -10.49
CA TYR A 242 -4.24 11.89 -11.34
C TYR A 242 -4.53 10.71 -12.27
N ARG A 243 -5.29 9.72 -11.81
CA ARG A 243 -5.75 8.62 -12.70
C ARG A 243 -6.58 9.16 -13.87
N LYS A 244 -7.46 10.14 -13.61
CA LYS A 244 -8.26 10.78 -14.65
C LYS A 244 -7.45 11.68 -15.58
N LEU A 245 -6.40 12.34 -15.09
CA LEU A 245 -5.45 13.06 -15.95
C LEU A 245 -4.74 12.10 -16.90
N ASN A 246 -4.18 11.01 -16.38
CA ASN A 246 -3.50 10.00 -17.20
C ASN A 246 -4.44 9.36 -18.22
N GLU A 247 -5.69 9.04 -17.83
CA GLU A 247 -6.72 8.56 -18.76
C GLU A 247 -6.98 9.57 -19.89
N GLY A 248 -7.01 10.87 -19.58
CA GLY A 248 -7.14 11.90 -20.60
C GLY A 248 -5.98 11.91 -21.59
N ASP A 249 -4.74 11.80 -21.11
CA ASP A 249 -3.54 11.74 -21.96
C ASP A 249 -3.52 10.48 -22.85
N GLU A 250 -4.01 9.34 -22.33
CA GLU A 250 -4.19 8.12 -23.11
C GLU A 250 -5.22 8.30 -24.23
N TRP A 251 -6.33 9.00 -23.98
CA TRP A 251 -7.33 9.31 -25.01
C TRP A 251 -6.80 10.27 -26.07
N VAL A 252 -5.99 11.26 -25.68
CA VAL A 252 -5.29 12.13 -26.65
C VAL A 252 -4.36 11.31 -27.54
N THR A 253 -3.60 10.38 -26.97
CA THR A 253 -2.70 9.50 -27.73
C THR A 253 -3.47 8.64 -28.74
N GLN A 254 -4.71 8.27 -28.42
CA GLN A 254 -5.61 7.52 -29.31
C GLN A 254 -6.37 8.42 -30.31
N GLY A 255 -6.24 9.74 -30.20
CA GLY A 255 -6.95 10.72 -31.03
C GLY A 255 -8.41 10.99 -30.63
N ASP A 256 -8.87 10.48 -29.48
CA ASP A 256 -10.24 10.68 -28.97
C ASP A 256 -10.31 11.89 -28.03
N ILE A 257 -10.23 13.07 -28.64
CA ILE A 257 -10.20 14.35 -27.92
C ILE A 257 -11.45 14.60 -27.05
N PRO A 258 -12.68 14.28 -27.47
CA PRO A 258 -13.85 14.43 -26.61
C PRO A 258 -13.74 13.65 -25.30
N LYS A 259 -13.31 12.37 -25.35
CA LYS A 259 -13.10 11.59 -24.13
C LYS A 259 -11.96 12.10 -23.28
N ALA A 260 -10.88 12.58 -23.91
CA ALA A 260 -9.79 13.21 -23.17
C ALA A 260 -10.30 14.39 -22.33
N MET A 261 -11.12 15.26 -22.93
CA MET A 261 -11.70 16.40 -22.23
C MET A 261 -12.66 16.00 -21.11
N GLU A 262 -13.46 14.95 -21.29
CA GLU A 262 -14.31 14.40 -20.22
C GLU A 262 -13.47 13.92 -19.03
N ALA A 263 -12.38 13.18 -19.30
CA ALA A 263 -11.48 12.69 -18.27
C ALA A 263 -10.78 13.85 -17.53
N TYR A 264 -10.27 14.85 -18.25
CA TYR A 264 -9.65 16.04 -17.64
C TYR A 264 -10.65 16.84 -16.79
N GLN A 265 -11.89 17.00 -17.24
CA GLN A 265 -12.94 17.66 -16.45
C GLN A 265 -13.26 16.86 -15.18
N ALA A 266 -13.35 15.54 -15.27
CA ALA A 266 -13.53 14.68 -14.10
C ALA A 266 -12.36 14.80 -13.11
N ALA A 267 -11.12 14.89 -13.60
CA ALA A 267 -9.95 15.11 -12.74
C ALA A 267 -10.04 16.43 -11.95
N MET A 268 -10.36 17.53 -12.64
CA MET A 268 -10.51 18.86 -12.04
C MET A 268 -11.77 19.01 -11.18
N ALA A 269 -12.69 18.03 -11.20
CA ALA A 269 -13.80 17.96 -10.25
C ALA A 269 -13.38 17.34 -8.91
N PHE A 270 -12.32 16.52 -8.88
CA PHE A 270 -11.78 15.95 -7.64
C PHE A 270 -10.89 16.90 -6.86
N VAL A 271 -10.13 17.75 -7.55
CA VAL A 271 -9.15 18.67 -6.95
C VAL A 271 -9.22 20.05 -7.57
N SER A 272 -9.10 21.08 -6.74
CA SER A 272 -9.02 22.46 -7.22
C SER A 272 -7.60 22.81 -7.69
N ASP A 273 -7.46 23.90 -8.44
CA ASP A 273 -6.14 24.39 -8.85
C ASP A 273 -5.24 24.67 -7.63
N ALA A 274 -5.80 25.18 -6.53
CA ALA A 274 -5.03 25.48 -5.33
C ALA A 274 -4.48 24.22 -4.64
N ASP A 275 -5.22 23.10 -4.68
CA ASP A 275 -4.83 21.85 -3.99
C ASP A 275 -3.56 21.22 -4.59
N ILE A 276 -3.28 21.51 -5.85
CA ILE A 276 -2.18 20.92 -6.63
C ILE A 276 -1.34 21.99 -7.35
N ASN A 277 -1.35 23.22 -6.86
CA ASN A 277 -0.59 24.34 -7.43
C ASN A 277 -0.82 24.53 -8.94
N GLY A 278 -2.03 24.28 -9.45
CA GLY A 278 -2.39 24.47 -10.86
C GLY A 278 -1.87 23.39 -11.81
N GLU A 279 -1.29 22.30 -11.29
CA GLU A 279 -0.60 21.30 -12.09
C GLU A 279 -1.50 20.60 -13.13
N ALA A 280 -2.74 20.25 -12.76
CA ALA A 280 -3.70 19.68 -13.70
C ALA A 280 -3.99 20.64 -14.86
N ALA A 281 -4.28 21.90 -14.55
CA ALA A 281 -4.54 22.91 -15.57
C ALA A 281 -3.31 23.13 -16.46
N PHE A 282 -2.11 23.15 -15.88
CA PHE A 282 -0.88 23.28 -16.65
C PHE A 282 -0.72 22.16 -17.68
N TRP A 283 -0.77 20.91 -17.24
CA TRP A 283 -0.54 19.78 -18.13
C TRP A 283 -1.64 19.60 -19.17
N VAL A 284 -2.91 19.83 -18.83
CA VAL A 284 -4.01 19.87 -19.81
C VAL A 284 -3.76 20.95 -20.86
N GLY A 285 -3.34 22.15 -20.45
CA GLY A 285 -2.99 23.23 -21.37
C GLY A 285 -1.83 22.86 -22.30
N VAL A 286 -0.77 22.27 -21.76
CA VAL A 286 0.37 21.77 -22.54
C VAL A 286 -0.07 20.72 -23.56
N THR A 287 -0.85 19.72 -23.13
CA THR A 287 -1.34 18.66 -24.02
C THR A 287 -2.17 19.24 -25.16
N LEU A 288 -3.08 20.17 -24.89
CA LEU A 288 -3.89 20.84 -25.92
C LEU A 288 -3.03 21.67 -26.89
N ALA A 289 -2.06 22.43 -26.37
CA ALA A 289 -1.16 23.20 -27.22
C ALA A 289 -0.28 22.30 -28.11
N SER A 290 0.10 21.11 -27.61
CA SER A 290 0.92 20.15 -28.36
C SER A 290 0.22 19.58 -29.59
N ILE A 291 -1.12 19.56 -29.59
CA ILE A 291 -1.98 19.09 -30.68
C ILE A 291 -2.64 20.24 -31.46
N ASP A 292 -1.99 21.42 -31.50
CA ASP A 292 -2.42 22.61 -32.24
C ASP A 292 -3.78 23.21 -31.78
N ARG A 293 -4.20 22.94 -30.53
CA ARG A 293 -5.41 23.52 -29.91
C ARG A 293 -5.06 24.68 -28.96
N VAL A 294 -4.27 25.62 -29.46
CA VAL A 294 -3.64 26.70 -28.67
C VAL A 294 -4.67 27.59 -27.96
N GLU A 295 -5.77 27.96 -28.63
CA GLU A 295 -6.80 28.82 -28.02
C GLU A 295 -7.49 28.16 -26.83
N GLU A 296 -7.64 26.83 -26.87
CA GLU A 296 -8.24 26.06 -25.79
C GLU A 296 -7.26 25.81 -24.63
N ALA A 297 -5.96 25.78 -24.93
CA ALA A 297 -4.90 25.64 -23.94
C ALA A 297 -4.76 26.88 -23.04
N ILE A 298 -4.83 28.09 -23.62
CA ILE A 298 -4.53 29.36 -22.93
C ILE A 298 -5.32 29.53 -21.62
N PRO A 299 -6.65 29.30 -21.55
CA PRO A 299 -7.40 29.42 -20.31
C PRO A 299 -6.88 28.52 -19.18
N TYR A 300 -6.43 27.30 -19.49
CA TYR A 300 -5.87 26.40 -18.49
C TYR A 300 -4.47 26.85 -18.04
N LEU A 301 -3.64 27.29 -18.98
CA LEU A 301 -2.30 27.80 -18.64
C LEU A 301 -2.37 29.07 -17.79
N ARG A 302 -3.35 29.96 -18.01
CA ARG A 302 -3.61 31.12 -17.14
C ARG A 302 -4.01 30.69 -15.72
N ARG A 303 -4.89 29.68 -15.59
CA ARG A 303 -5.26 29.11 -14.28
C ARG A 303 -4.05 28.60 -13.52
N ALA A 304 -3.15 27.88 -14.20
CA ALA A 304 -1.90 27.42 -13.60
C ALA A 304 -1.00 28.59 -13.18
N TYR A 305 -0.78 29.56 -14.07
CA TYR A 305 0.03 30.75 -13.78
C TYR A 305 -0.49 31.55 -12.57
N ALA A 306 -1.80 31.62 -12.39
CA ALA A 306 -2.43 32.27 -11.25
C ALA A 306 -2.10 31.58 -9.91
N GLN A 307 -1.73 30.29 -9.91
CA GLN A 307 -1.25 29.58 -8.72
C GLN A 307 0.24 29.81 -8.49
N ASP A 308 1.05 29.70 -9.55
CA ASP A 308 2.50 29.94 -9.48
C ASP A 308 3.06 30.44 -10.82
N ALA A 309 3.72 31.59 -10.80
CA ALA A 309 4.37 32.17 -11.97
C ALA A 309 5.52 31.29 -12.54
N ASN A 310 6.01 30.31 -11.77
CA ASN A 310 7.00 29.34 -12.24
C ASN A 310 6.49 28.46 -13.39
N TRP A 311 5.17 28.27 -13.54
CA TRP A 311 4.63 27.52 -14.68
C TRP A 311 4.99 28.16 -16.03
N ALA A 312 5.02 29.49 -16.13
CA ALA A 312 5.47 30.17 -17.34
C ALA A 312 6.98 29.94 -17.61
N LYS A 313 7.79 29.73 -16.57
CA LYS A 313 9.22 29.38 -16.73
C LYS A 313 9.44 27.95 -17.21
N LEU A 314 8.44 27.07 -17.06
CA LEU A 314 8.50 25.69 -17.50
C LEU A 314 8.23 25.56 -19.01
N ILE A 315 7.31 26.37 -19.57
CA ILE A 315 6.93 26.30 -21.00
C ILE A 315 8.15 26.26 -21.96
N PRO A 316 9.16 27.15 -21.86
CA PRO A 316 10.31 27.10 -22.78
C PRO A 316 11.19 25.86 -22.65
N ARG A 317 11.03 25.05 -21.61
CA ARG A 317 11.80 23.81 -21.39
C ARG A 317 11.17 22.59 -22.05
N LEU A 318 9.89 22.66 -22.38
CA LEU A 318 9.11 21.53 -22.88
C LEU A 318 9.44 21.08 -24.32
N PRO A 319 9.82 21.98 -25.26
CA PRO A 319 10.13 21.56 -26.63
C PRO A 319 11.28 20.57 -26.73
N ALA A 320 12.33 20.75 -25.92
CA ALA A 320 13.48 19.83 -25.90
C ALA A 320 13.12 18.40 -25.46
N SER A 321 12.04 18.25 -24.69
CA SER A 321 11.48 16.96 -24.26
C SER A 321 10.42 16.42 -25.22
N GLY A 322 10.09 17.14 -26.29
CA GLY A 322 9.03 16.76 -27.24
C GLY A 322 7.60 16.93 -26.71
N LEU A 323 7.42 17.61 -25.58
CA LEU A 323 6.09 17.86 -24.97
C LEU A 323 5.38 19.06 -25.61
N LEU A 324 6.11 19.91 -26.31
CA LEU A 324 5.59 20.96 -27.18
C LEU A 324 6.40 20.98 -28.50
N PRO A 325 5.84 21.52 -29.59
CA PRO A 325 6.60 21.76 -30.82
C PRO A 325 7.82 22.66 -30.57
N ALA A 326 8.92 22.41 -31.29
CA ALA A 326 10.09 23.28 -31.33
C ALA A 326 9.81 24.54 -32.17
N ASP A 327 8.90 25.37 -31.66
CA ASP A 327 8.43 26.63 -32.26
C ASP A 327 8.54 27.77 -31.23
N ASP A 328 9.55 28.63 -31.41
CA ASP A 328 9.82 29.76 -30.52
C ASP A 328 8.67 30.78 -30.50
N ALA A 329 7.91 30.91 -31.60
CA ALA A 329 6.78 31.82 -31.67
C ALA A 329 5.60 31.28 -30.85
N LEU A 330 5.31 29.99 -30.96
CA LEU A 330 4.32 29.32 -30.12
C LEU A 330 4.69 29.42 -28.63
N VAL A 331 5.93 29.07 -28.28
CA VAL A 331 6.43 29.15 -26.89
C VAL A 331 6.28 30.56 -26.34
N SER A 332 6.73 31.57 -27.09
CA SER A 332 6.61 32.98 -26.68
C SER A 332 5.16 33.38 -26.51
N ARG A 333 4.28 32.96 -27.43
CA ARG A 333 2.84 33.22 -27.37
C ARG A 333 2.22 32.64 -26.10
N LEU A 334 2.47 31.37 -25.80
CA LEU A 334 1.94 30.70 -24.60
C LEU A 334 2.38 31.42 -23.33
N VAL A 335 3.68 31.75 -23.22
CA VAL A 335 4.22 32.46 -22.05
C VAL A 335 3.57 33.84 -21.87
N SER A 336 3.45 34.63 -22.94
CA SER A 336 2.80 35.94 -22.86
C SER A 336 1.31 35.83 -22.51
N SER A 337 0.58 34.90 -23.12
CA SER A 337 -0.84 34.71 -22.84
C SER A 337 -1.12 34.21 -21.42
N MET A 338 -0.21 33.47 -20.80
CA MET A 338 -0.31 33.08 -19.38
C MET A 338 -0.30 34.28 -18.42
N GLN A 339 0.35 35.38 -18.81
CA GLN A 339 0.60 36.56 -17.97
C GLN A 339 -0.47 37.65 -18.09
N GLU A 340 -1.36 37.51 -19.07
CA GLU A 340 -2.53 38.38 -19.31
C GLU A 340 -3.72 37.98 -18.45
#